data_AF-A0A2V0NYF6-F1
#
_entry.id   AF-A0A2V0NYF6-F1
#
_cell.length_a   1.000
_cell.length_b   1.000
_cell.length_c   1.000
_cell.angle_alpha   90.00
_cell.angle_beta   90.00
_cell.angle_gamma   90.00
#
_symmetry.space_group_name_H-M   'P 1'
#
loop_
_entity.id
_entity.type
_entity.pdbx_description
1 polymer ?
#
loop_
_entity_poly.entity_id
_entity_poly.type
_entity_poly.pdbx_seq_one_letter_code
_entity_poly.pdbx_strand_id
1 'polypeptide(L)'
;MQRLAGGVGQRGVAGLPARPRPRPAFRAAGAPMAISDPKMRPRMSVAAGVLKEGPSPAPSGSSEEPAAMQQLRRQLEALLGPSFGDGTSPRGSPPPHAAAAPPEAGCVWHFAYGSAMAFDTLARQGVRPLCRESAMIVDPSIRMRFRHRGGYATLESMPSLGAGNGSSSTSSSRDGSPSPSSSGSPGAPSRGAAAAAAPHHDRPRFPPFDPHVHGVLYKLRAEDLGRLAKKESGYIMREMEVETYDGRRVLAQTFVSGPLATLLAEVPPPENYMRALREGGADNFLDPLHQAWLSSVQTVSSAGLGGEYFNTPGKHIAWGFLAVTALLVVGFFVQR
;
A
#
# COMPACT_ATOMS: atom_id res chain seq x y z
N MET A 1 64.33 -47.28 -7.68
CA MET A 1 63.24 -48.14 -8.20
C MET A 1 61.91 -47.42 -8.00
N GLN A 2 61.36 -46.79 -9.04
CA GLN A 2 59.91 -46.75 -9.34
C GLN A 2 59.73 -46.07 -10.71
N ARG A 3 58.84 -46.68 -11.50
CA ARG A 3 58.75 -46.57 -12.97
C ARG A 3 57.94 -45.36 -13.43
N LEU A 4 58.39 -44.83 -14.56
CA LEU A 4 57.67 -44.01 -15.53
C LEU A 4 56.62 -44.83 -16.33
N ALA A 5 55.58 -44.13 -16.80
CA ALA A 5 54.68 -44.34 -17.96
C ALA A 5 53.23 -44.02 -17.52
N GLY A 6 52.46 -43.16 -18.16
CA GLY A 6 52.34 -42.88 -19.60
C GLY A 6 50.91 -43.23 -20.00
N GLY A 7 50.11 -42.26 -20.46
CA GLY A 7 48.70 -42.50 -20.76
C GLY A 7 48.01 -41.31 -21.43
N VAL A 8 48.46 -40.99 -22.65
CA VAL A 8 47.82 -40.07 -23.58
C VAL A 8 46.55 -40.71 -24.14
N GLY A 9 45.42 -40.01 -24.07
CA GLY A 9 44.15 -40.41 -24.68
C GLY A 9 43.44 -39.22 -25.32
N GLN A 10 43.90 -38.80 -26.50
CA GLN A 10 43.11 -37.98 -27.42
C GLN A 10 42.05 -38.85 -28.12
N ARG A 11 40.78 -38.45 -28.06
CA ARG A 11 39.83 -38.68 -29.16
C ARG A 11 39.00 -37.42 -29.38
N GLY A 12 39.27 -36.79 -30.51
CA GLY A 12 38.51 -35.66 -31.02
C GLY A 12 37.13 -36.11 -31.50
N VAL A 13 36.17 -35.20 -31.33
CA VAL A 13 34.98 -35.14 -32.18
C VAL A 13 34.87 -33.69 -32.63
N ALA A 14 35.34 -33.43 -33.84
CA ALA A 14 35.17 -32.15 -34.51
C ALA A 14 33.68 -31.97 -34.85
N GLY A 15 32.98 -31.21 -34.00
CA GLY A 15 31.62 -30.74 -34.27
C GLY A 15 31.65 -29.65 -35.34
N LEU A 16 31.00 -29.94 -36.47
CA LEU A 16 30.78 -29.06 -37.62
C LEU A 16 30.33 -27.64 -37.22
N PRO A 17 30.80 -26.57 -37.90
CA PRO A 17 30.22 -25.25 -37.74
C PRO A 17 28.80 -25.25 -38.31
N ALA A 18 27.82 -24.90 -37.47
CA ALA A 18 26.44 -24.71 -37.85
C ALA A 18 26.36 -23.66 -38.98
N ARG A 19 25.83 -24.08 -40.14
CA ARG A 19 25.51 -23.18 -41.25
C ARG A 19 24.51 -22.11 -40.77
N PRO A 20 24.73 -20.81 -41.07
CA PRO A 20 23.73 -19.79 -40.82
C PRO A 20 22.49 -20.09 -41.67
N ARG A 21 21.34 -20.24 -41.02
CA ARG A 21 20.05 -20.34 -41.71
C ARG A 21 19.80 -19.04 -42.49
N PRO A 22 19.37 -19.09 -43.76
CA PRO A 22 19.00 -17.89 -44.49
C PRO A 22 17.81 -17.22 -43.80
N ARG A 23 17.97 -15.93 -43.48
CA ARG A 23 16.87 -15.07 -43.05
C ARG A 23 15.83 -15.01 -44.18
N PRO A 24 14.53 -15.18 -43.90
CA PRO A 24 13.52 -14.87 -44.89
C PRO A 24 13.61 -13.37 -45.22
N ALA A 25 13.75 -13.07 -46.50
CA ALA A 25 13.70 -11.72 -47.04
C ALA A 25 12.35 -11.11 -46.68
N PHE A 26 12.36 -10.15 -45.75
CA PHE A 26 11.24 -9.24 -45.57
C PHE A 26 11.12 -8.42 -46.84
N ARG A 27 10.12 -8.78 -47.64
CA ARG A 27 9.69 -8.06 -48.82
C ARG A 27 9.24 -6.66 -48.38
N ALA A 28 10.09 -5.67 -48.65
CA ALA A 28 9.74 -4.26 -48.55
C ALA A 28 8.70 -3.94 -49.62
N ALA A 29 7.42 -4.07 -49.26
CA ALA A 29 6.34 -3.45 -50.00
C ALA A 29 6.19 -2.03 -49.44
N GLY A 30 6.75 -1.07 -50.17
CA GLY A 30 6.46 0.34 -49.98
C GLY A 30 5.00 0.62 -50.29
N ALA A 31 4.31 1.21 -49.34
CA ALA A 31 3.11 1.99 -49.56
C ALA A 31 3.25 3.29 -48.74
N PRO A 32 3.17 4.48 -49.37
CA PRO A 32 3.25 5.73 -48.64
C PRO A 32 1.94 5.96 -47.87
N MET A 33 1.95 5.79 -46.55
CA MET A 33 0.91 6.39 -45.72
C MET A 33 1.19 7.89 -45.64
N ALA A 34 0.39 8.65 -46.39
CA ALA A 34 0.22 10.07 -46.22
C ALA A 34 -0.07 10.38 -44.74
N ILE A 35 0.88 11.09 -44.11
CA ILE A 35 0.64 11.84 -42.89
C ILE A 35 -0.31 12.96 -43.30
N SER A 36 -1.60 12.71 -43.13
CA SER A 36 -2.62 13.74 -43.16
C SER A 36 -2.55 14.49 -41.84
N ASP A 37 -2.29 15.78 -41.94
CA ASP A 37 -2.38 16.77 -40.86
C ASP A 37 -3.59 16.50 -39.95
N PRO A 38 -3.41 16.48 -38.61
CA PRO A 38 -4.53 16.71 -37.71
C PRO A 38 -4.91 18.19 -37.84
N LYS A 39 -5.80 18.45 -38.80
CA LYS A 39 -6.57 19.67 -38.96
C LYS A 39 -7.04 20.14 -37.58
N MET A 40 -6.47 21.26 -37.14
CA MET A 40 -6.93 22.05 -35.99
C MET A 40 -8.46 22.08 -36.01
N ARG A 41 -9.09 21.40 -35.06
CA ARG A 41 -10.50 21.66 -34.77
C ARG A 41 -10.56 22.92 -33.92
N PRO A 42 -11.32 23.94 -34.33
CA PRO A 42 -11.48 25.14 -33.56
C PRO A 42 -12.11 24.80 -32.21
N ARG A 43 -11.51 25.33 -31.14
CA ARG A 43 -12.14 25.44 -29.82
C ARG A 43 -13.47 26.17 -30.01
N MET A 44 -14.58 25.43 -30.03
CA MET A 44 -15.88 26.03 -29.80
C MET A 44 -15.95 26.41 -28.32
N SER A 45 -15.85 27.71 -28.07
CA SER A 45 -16.29 28.34 -26.84
C SER A 45 -17.78 28.03 -26.66
N VAL A 46 -18.11 27.10 -25.76
CA VAL A 46 -19.48 26.98 -25.28
C VAL A 46 -19.70 28.17 -24.36
N ALA A 47 -20.54 29.08 -24.82
CA ALA A 47 -21.01 30.24 -24.09
C ALA A 47 -21.57 29.80 -22.73
N ALA A 48 -21.19 30.56 -21.71
CA ALA A 48 -21.74 30.49 -20.37
C ALA A 48 -23.25 30.75 -20.43
N GLY A 49 -24.04 29.67 -20.42
CA GLY A 49 -25.44 29.71 -20.10
C GLY A 49 -25.58 29.97 -18.60
N VAL A 50 -25.97 31.20 -18.26
CA VAL A 50 -26.42 31.64 -16.94
C VAL A 50 -27.53 30.69 -16.47
N LEU A 51 -27.17 29.72 -15.63
CA LEU A 51 -28.13 28.94 -14.86
C LEU A 51 -28.54 29.77 -13.65
N LYS A 52 -29.80 30.17 -13.72
CA LYS A 52 -30.60 30.80 -12.67
C LYS A 52 -30.44 30.02 -11.36
N GLU A 53 -29.90 30.67 -10.34
CA GLU A 53 -29.81 30.16 -8.98
C GLU A 53 -31.22 29.77 -8.47
N GLY A 54 -31.45 28.46 -8.36
CA GLY A 54 -32.58 27.92 -7.60
C GLY A 54 -32.25 27.93 -6.10
N PRO A 55 -33.26 28.08 -5.23
CA PRO A 55 -33.06 28.22 -3.79
C PRO A 55 -32.32 27.01 -3.21
N SER A 56 -31.22 27.32 -2.53
CA SER A 56 -30.39 26.40 -1.75
C SER A 56 -31.25 25.68 -0.70
N PRO A 57 -31.39 24.34 -0.73
CA PRO A 57 -31.98 23.60 0.38
C PRO A 57 -31.00 23.65 1.55
N ALA A 58 -31.48 24.19 2.67
CA ALA A 58 -30.74 24.23 3.93
C ALA A 58 -30.23 22.82 4.30
N PRO A 59 -29.02 22.70 4.89
CA PRO A 59 -28.54 21.43 5.40
C PRO A 59 -29.38 21.04 6.63
N SER A 60 -30.37 20.20 6.42
CA SER A 60 -31.05 19.47 7.48
C SER A 60 -30.04 18.49 8.09
N GLY A 61 -29.40 18.90 9.17
CA GLY A 61 -28.59 18.05 10.02
C GLY A 61 -29.47 17.01 10.69
N SER A 62 -29.70 15.88 10.02
CA SER A 62 -30.26 14.68 10.62
C SER A 62 -29.10 13.80 11.07
N SER A 63 -28.76 13.91 12.35
CA SER A 63 -27.82 13.07 13.10
C SER A 63 -28.28 11.61 13.25
N GLU A 64 -29.15 11.10 12.37
CA GLU A 64 -29.82 9.79 12.48
C GLU A 64 -29.10 8.67 11.71
N GLU A 65 -28.09 8.99 10.90
CA GLU A 65 -27.31 8.03 10.14
C GLU A 65 -26.51 6.96 10.96
N PRO A 66 -26.13 7.16 12.25
CA PRO A 66 -25.45 6.08 12.99
C PRO A 66 -26.40 4.95 13.43
N ALA A 67 -27.72 5.19 13.56
CA ALA A 67 -28.65 4.18 14.06
C ALA A 67 -28.99 3.12 12.99
N ALA A 68 -29.23 3.55 11.76
CA ALA A 68 -29.55 2.66 10.64
C ALA A 68 -28.37 1.72 10.31
N MET A 69 -27.12 2.23 10.32
CA MET A 69 -25.93 1.40 10.12
C MET A 69 -25.71 0.40 11.26
N GLN A 70 -25.97 0.79 12.52
CA GLN A 70 -25.89 -0.16 13.65
C GLN A 70 -26.95 -1.26 13.55
N GLN A 71 -28.14 -0.94 13.06
CA GLN A 71 -29.22 -1.92 12.89
C GLN A 71 -28.92 -2.91 11.76
N LEU A 72 -28.35 -2.44 10.64
CA LEU A 72 -27.86 -3.29 9.56
C LEU A 72 -26.74 -4.23 10.04
N ARG A 73 -25.80 -3.73 10.86
CA ARG A 73 -24.73 -4.55 11.47
C ARG A 73 -25.31 -5.68 12.33
N ARG A 74 -26.30 -5.39 13.18
CA ARG A 74 -26.97 -6.41 14.01
C ARG A 74 -27.72 -7.44 13.17
N GLN A 75 -28.34 -7.02 12.07
CA GLN A 75 -29.04 -7.94 11.16
C GLN A 75 -28.07 -8.86 10.43
N LEU A 76 -26.90 -8.35 10.00
CA LEU A 76 -25.82 -9.15 9.42
C LEU A 76 -25.24 -10.14 10.44
N GLU A 77 -24.98 -9.70 11.68
CA GLU A 77 -24.52 -10.58 12.77
C GLU A 77 -25.54 -11.68 13.10
N ALA A 78 -26.85 -11.38 13.05
CA ALA A 78 -27.90 -12.37 13.27
C ALA A 78 -28.04 -13.38 12.12
N LEU A 79 -27.90 -12.94 10.87
CA LEU A 79 -27.99 -13.79 9.67
C LEU A 79 -26.77 -14.69 9.48
N LEU A 80 -25.59 -14.21 9.87
CA LEU A 80 -24.34 -14.98 9.80
C LEU A 80 -24.22 -15.99 10.96
N GLY A 81 -25.13 -15.95 11.93
CA GLY A 81 -25.08 -16.75 13.16
C GLY A 81 -23.85 -16.41 14.03
N PRO A 82 -23.76 -16.93 15.25
CA PRO A 82 -22.53 -16.93 16.02
C PRO A 82 -21.50 -17.78 15.29
N SER A 83 -20.80 -17.17 14.34
CA SER A 83 -19.73 -17.83 13.60
C SER A 83 -18.57 -18.08 14.55
N PHE A 84 -18.27 -19.36 14.73
CA PHE A 84 -17.19 -19.94 15.55
C PHE A 84 -17.42 -19.88 17.05
N GLY A 85 -17.79 -21.04 17.58
CA GLY A 85 -18.09 -21.24 18.99
C GLY A 85 -16.92 -20.93 19.92
N ASP A 86 -17.30 -20.61 21.16
CA ASP A 86 -16.53 -20.85 22.36
C ASP A 86 -16.16 -22.34 22.43
N GLY A 87 -15.15 -22.71 21.66
CA GLY A 87 -14.57 -24.03 21.63
C GLY A 87 -13.70 -24.22 22.86
N THR A 88 -14.30 -24.46 24.02
CA THR A 88 -13.66 -25.19 25.13
C THR A 88 -13.50 -26.67 24.77
N SER A 89 -13.03 -26.96 23.55
CA SER A 89 -12.42 -28.25 23.25
C SER A 89 -11.05 -28.27 23.89
N PRO A 90 -10.63 -29.39 24.51
CA PRO A 90 -9.29 -29.52 25.07
C PRO A 90 -8.28 -29.14 23.99
N ARG A 91 -7.45 -28.15 24.33
CA ARG A 91 -6.48 -27.48 23.47
C ARG A 91 -5.43 -28.49 23.01
N GLY A 92 -5.80 -29.35 22.06
CA GLY A 92 -4.86 -30.12 21.27
C GLY A 92 -3.93 -29.11 20.63
N SER A 93 -2.64 -29.25 20.89
CA SER A 93 -1.60 -28.43 20.28
C SER A 93 -1.93 -28.29 18.80
N PRO A 94 -2.06 -27.06 18.25
CA PRO A 94 -2.33 -26.89 16.83
C PRO A 94 -1.33 -27.75 16.06
N PRO A 95 -1.79 -28.56 15.08
CA PRO A 95 -0.89 -29.39 14.30
C PRO A 95 0.25 -28.48 13.82
N PRO A 96 1.52 -28.90 13.96
CA PRO A 96 2.66 -28.08 13.58
C PRO A 96 2.42 -27.59 12.15
N HIS A 97 2.18 -26.28 11.99
CA HIS A 97 1.87 -25.69 10.69
C HIS A 97 2.98 -26.13 9.73
N ALA A 98 2.60 -26.92 8.72
CA ALA A 98 3.56 -27.42 7.75
C ALA A 98 4.22 -26.20 7.10
N ALA A 99 5.50 -25.97 7.41
CA ALA A 99 6.26 -24.89 6.83
C ALA A 99 6.10 -24.97 5.30
N ALA A 100 5.70 -23.87 4.67
CA ALA A 100 5.53 -23.85 3.23
C ALA A 100 6.81 -24.33 2.55
N ALA A 101 6.67 -25.23 1.58
CA ALA A 101 7.81 -25.68 0.79
C ALA A 101 8.56 -24.46 0.23
N PRO A 102 9.90 -24.45 0.27
CA PRO A 102 10.68 -23.36 -0.28
C PRO A 102 10.27 -23.14 -1.75
N PRO A 103 10.20 -21.87 -2.21
CA PRO A 103 9.84 -21.60 -3.58
C PRO A 103 10.81 -22.32 -4.52
N GLU A 104 10.28 -22.87 -5.62
CA GLU A 104 11.08 -23.44 -6.70
C GLU A 104 12.18 -22.47 -7.12
N ALA A 105 13.35 -23.00 -7.50
CA ALA A 105 14.49 -22.19 -7.91
C ALA A 105 14.08 -21.16 -8.98
N GLY A 106 14.32 -19.87 -8.70
CA GLY A 106 13.97 -18.76 -9.59
C GLY A 106 12.55 -18.20 -9.44
N CYS A 107 11.74 -18.74 -8.52
CA CYS A 107 10.43 -18.21 -8.14
C CYS A 107 10.49 -17.45 -6.81
N VAL A 108 9.59 -16.48 -6.66
CA VAL A 108 9.44 -15.66 -5.45
C VAL A 108 7.96 -15.49 -5.14
N TRP A 109 7.64 -15.43 -3.85
CA TRP A 109 6.29 -15.10 -3.38
C TRP A 109 6.15 -13.60 -3.25
N HIS A 110 5.12 -13.03 -3.87
CA HIS A 110 4.79 -11.61 -3.81
C HIS A 110 3.41 -11.41 -3.21
N PHE A 111 3.31 -10.64 -2.13
CA PHE A 111 2.03 -10.29 -1.51
C PHE A 111 1.56 -8.91 -1.99
N ALA A 112 0.43 -8.88 -2.69
CA ALA A 112 -0.21 -7.68 -3.22
C ALA A 112 -1.43 -7.30 -2.36
N TYR A 113 -1.49 -6.05 -1.89
CA TYR A 113 -2.60 -5.52 -1.08
C TYR A 113 -3.26 -4.27 -1.71
N GLY A 114 -2.72 -3.78 -2.83
CA GLY A 114 -3.19 -2.59 -3.55
C GLY A 114 -3.78 -2.91 -4.92
N SER A 115 -3.58 -2.04 -5.91
CA SER A 115 -4.11 -2.23 -7.27
C SER A 115 -3.53 -3.44 -8.00
N ALA A 116 -2.39 -3.94 -7.55
CA ALA A 116 -1.78 -5.17 -8.05
C ALA A 116 -2.56 -6.44 -7.70
N MET A 117 -3.60 -6.35 -6.84
CA MET A 117 -4.55 -7.45 -6.63
C MET A 117 -5.41 -7.73 -7.89
N ALA A 118 -5.65 -6.70 -8.71
CA ALA A 118 -6.35 -6.87 -9.97
C ALA A 118 -5.41 -7.45 -11.03
N PHE A 119 -5.82 -8.55 -11.65
CA PHE A 119 -5.01 -9.26 -12.64
C PHE A 119 -4.65 -8.37 -13.84
N ASP A 120 -5.58 -7.53 -14.27
CA ASP A 120 -5.39 -6.58 -15.37
C ASP A 120 -4.27 -5.56 -15.10
N THR A 121 -4.05 -5.19 -13.82
CA THR A 121 -2.96 -4.29 -13.43
C THR A 121 -1.61 -4.98 -13.65
N LEU A 122 -1.46 -6.22 -13.19
CA LEU A 122 -0.24 -7.01 -13.37
C LEU A 122 0.03 -7.31 -14.85
N ALA A 123 -1.03 -7.67 -15.60
CA ALA A 123 -0.93 -7.95 -17.03
C ALA A 123 -0.44 -6.72 -17.82
N ARG A 124 -0.97 -5.53 -17.53
CA ARG A 124 -0.48 -4.25 -18.10
C ARG A 124 0.97 -3.96 -17.73
N GLN A 125 1.41 -4.44 -16.57
CA GLN A 125 2.80 -4.33 -16.15
C GLN A 125 3.72 -5.36 -16.82
N GLY A 126 3.17 -6.32 -17.56
CA GLY A 126 3.92 -7.39 -18.24
C GLY A 126 4.34 -8.52 -17.29
N VAL A 127 3.66 -8.64 -16.15
CA VAL A 127 3.89 -9.68 -15.13
C VAL A 127 2.85 -10.78 -15.32
N ARG A 128 3.29 -12.04 -15.33
CA ARG A 128 2.40 -13.20 -15.42
C ARG A 128 2.55 -14.08 -14.17
N PRO A 129 1.56 -14.10 -13.26
CA PRO A 129 1.63 -14.96 -12.10
C PRO A 129 1.53 -16.44 -12.49
N LEU A 130 2.31 -17.29 -11.80
CA LEU A 130 2.30 -18.74 -11.98
C LEU A 130 1.15 -19.37 -11.18
N CYS A 131 0.90 -18.87 -9.98
CA CYS A 131 -0.28 -19.16 -9.18
C CYS A 131 -0.67 -17.93 -8.35
N ARG A 132 -1.89 -17.96 -7.81
CA ARG A 132 -2.43 -16.92 -6.94
C ARG A 132 -3.30 -17.54 -5.86
N GLU A 133 -3.22 -16.99 -4.66
CA GLU A 133 -4.00 -17.44 -3.50
C GLU A 133 -4.39 -16.23 -2.62
N SER A 134 -5.55 -16.29 -1.99
CA SER A 134 -6.00 -15.27 -1.05
C SER A 134 -5.26 -15.43 0.28
N ALA A 135 -4.75 -14.32 0.82
CA ALA A 135 -3.94 -14.34 2.02
C ALA A 135 -4.16 -13.09 2.87
N MET A 136 -3.65 -13.12 4.10
CA MET A 136 -3.62 -11.99 5.02
C MET A 136 -2.26 -11.86 5.69
N ILE A 137 -1.91 -10.65 6.11
CA ILE A 137 -0.69 -10.42 6.92
C ILE A 137 -0.90 -10.96 8.32
N VAL A 138 0.07 -11.73 8.83
CA VAL A 138 -0.01 -12.36 10.16
C VAL A 138 0.11 -11.35 11.29
N ASP A 139 0.95 -10.33 11.13
CA ASP A 139 1.19 -9.32 12.17
C ASP A 139 0.00 -8.34 12.29
N PRO A 140 -0.77 -8.39 13.40
CA PRO A 140 -1.91 -7.50 13.61
C PRO A 140 -1.48 -6.09 14.05
N SER A 141 -0.19 -5.76 14.05
CA SER A 141 0.30 -4.38 14.16
C SER A 141 0.28 -3.67 12.82
N ILE A 142 0.31 -4.41 11.71
CA ILE A 142 0.39 -3.85 10.37
C ILE A 142 -1.01 -3.43 9.90
N ARG A 143 -1.12 -2.21 9.39
CA ARG A 143 -2.36 -1.64 8.86
C ARG A 143 -2.14 -1.12 7.46
N MET A 144 -3.17 -1.27 6.63
CA MET A 144 -3.25 -0.59 5.34
C MET A 144 -3.74 0.84 5.52
N ARG A 145 -3.05 1.81 4.91
CA ARG A 145 -3.40 3.24 4.94
C ARG A 145 -3.22 3.90 3.58
N PHE A 146 -4.01 4.92 3.27
CA PHE A 146 -3.90 5.67 2.00
C PHE A 146 -2.95 6.87 2.14
N ARG A 147 -1.68 6.56 2.36
CA ARG A 147 -0.61 7.53 2.63
C ARG A 147 0.52 7.51 1.62
N HIS A 148 0.46 6.71 0.55
CA HIS A 148 1.45 6.85 -0.51
C HIS A 148 1.12 8.08 -1.39
N ARG A 149 2.14 8.67 -2.02
CA ARG A 149 1.98 9.74 -3.02
C ARG A 149 0.87 9.42 -4.03
N GLY A 150 -0.07 10.35 -4.24
CA GLY A 150 -1.23 10.13 -5.08
C GLY A 150 -2.41 9.45 -4.36
N GLY A 151 -2.32 9.23 -3.06
CA GLY A 151 -3.38 8.62 -2.26
C GLY A 151 -3.47 7.10 -2.41
N TYR A 152 -2.37 6.44 -2.79
CA TYR A 152 -2.33 4.99 -2.91
C TYR A 152 -2.12 4.31 -1.55
N ALA A 153 -2.54 3.05 -1.46
CA ALA A 153 -2.41 2.26 -0.24
C ALA A 153 -0.95 1.98 0.10
N THR A 154 -0.66 1.90 1.39
CA THR A 154 0.61 1.44 1.91
C THR A 154 0.44 0.70 3.24
N LEU A 155 1.46 -0.04 3.66
CA LEU A 155 1.50 -0.76 4.93
C LEU A 155 2.29 0.04 5.96
N GLU A 156 1.69 0.32 7.10
CA GLU A 156 2.36 0.93 8.25
C GLU A 156 2.27 0.00 9.45
N SER A 157 3.36 -0.15 10.20
CA SER A 157 3.33 -0.82 11.50
C SER A 157 2.85 0.20 12.53
N MET A 158 1.76 -0.14 13.22
CA MET A 158 1.24 0.63 14.33
C MET A 158 1.85 0.09 15.62
N PRO A 159 2.27 0.96 16.56
CA PRO A 159 2.65 0.50 17.88
C PRO A 159 1.49 -0.31 18.48
N SER A 160 1.76 -1.53 18.92
CA SER A 160 0.73 -2.38 19.51
C SER A 160 0.21 -1.71 20.78
N LEU A 161 -1.04 -1.24 20.74
CA LEU A 161 -1.72 -0.55 21.84
C LEU A 161 -1.75 -1.34 23.17
N GLY A 162 -1.32 -2.60 23.18
CA GLY A 162 -1.35 -3.50 24.34
C GLY A 162 0.02 -3.91 24.90
N ALA A 163 1.15 -3.56 24.28
CA ALA A 163 2.46 -3.81 24.86
C ALA A 163 2.89 -2.61 25.72
N GLY A 164 2.09 -2.30 26.73
CA GLY A 164 2.49 -1.47 27.87
C GLY A 164 3.57 -2.18 28.67
N ASN A 165 4.72 -2.43 28.04
CA ASN A 165 5.91 -2.85 28.74
C ASN A 165 6.36 -1.62 29.50
N GLY A 166 6.08 -1.60 30.80
CA GLY A 166 6.49 -0.56 31.72
C GLY A 166 8.01 -0.44 31.73
N SER A 167 8.58 0.27 30.76
CA SER A 167 9.78 1.06 30.98
C SER A 167 9.35 2.24 31.86
N SER A 168 9.05 1.89 33.11
CA SER A 168 9.18 2.75 34.26
C SER A 168 10.51 3.47 34.11
N SER A 169 10.46 4.71 33.66
CA SER A 169 11.41 5.72 34.08
C SER A 169 11.39 5.68 35.59
N THR A 170 12.38 4.99 36.15
CA THR A 170 12.78 5.00 37.54
C THR A 170 13.07 6.46 37.90
N SER A 171 12.00 7.18 38.24
CA SER A 171 12.06 8.39 39.02
C SER A 171 12.45 7.93 40.42
N SER A 172 13.75 7.97 40.65
CA SER A 172 14.37 7.78 41.95
C SER A 172 13.69 8.70 42.97
N SER A 173 13.05 8.03 43.92
CA SER A 173 12.62 8.55 45.20
C SER A 173 13.71 9.42 45.82
N ARG A 174 13.39 10.70 46.02
CA ARG A 174 13.96 11.46 47.13
C ARG A 174 12.83 11.78 48.09
N ASP A 175 12.87 11.06 49.20
CA ASP A 175 12.20 11.31 50.45
C ASP A 175 12.35 12.77 50.91
N GLY A 176 11.28 13.31 51.49
CA GLY A 176 11.31 14.60 52.19
C GLY A 176 9.92 15.16 52.48
N SER A 177 9.20 14.57 53.44
CA SER A 177 8.10 15.23 54.20
C SER A 177 8.69 15.87 55.48
N PRO A 178 7.98 16.71 56.28
CA PRO A 178 6.55 17.13 56.22
C PRO A 178 6.24 18.65 56.46
N SER A 179 5.01 19.06 56.11
CA SER A 179 4.03 20.00 56.76
C SER A 179 4.47 21.38 57.35
N PRO A 180 3.62 22.46 57.39
CA PRO A 180 2.18 22.40 57.74
C PRO A 180 1.21 23.43 57.09
N SER A 181 -0.08 23.11 57.28
CA SER A 181 -1.31 23.93 57.30
C SER A 181 -1.27 25.42 56.93
N SER A 182 -2.12 25.81 55.98
CA SER A 182 -2.84 27.10 56.05
C SER A 182 -4.19 27.05 55.34
N SER A 183 -5.23 27.29 56.14
CA SER A 183 -6.59 27.61 55.77
C SER A 183 -6.66 29.00 55.14
N GLY A 184 -7.26 29.16 53.95
CA GLY A 184 -7.41 30.48 53.35
C GLY A 184 -8.19 30.53 52.03
N SER A 185 -9.50 30.75 52.16
CA SER A 185 -10.41 31.54 51.30
C SER A 185 -10.70 31.20 49.82
N PRO A 186 -11.96 31.46 49.39
CA PRO A 186 -12.47 31.16 48.07
C PRO A 186 -12.32 32.34 47.09
N GLY A 187 -12.20 32.02 45.80
CA GLY A 187 -12.51 32.96 44.71
C GLY A 187 -11.33 33.37 43.84
N ALA A 188 -11.19 32.71 42.68
CA ALA A 188 -10.56 33.28 41.48
C ALA A 188 -10.87 32.39 40.27
N PRO A 189 -10.98 32.97 39.07
CA PRO A 189 -11.72 32.40 37.96
C PRO A 189 -11.02 31.19 37.34
N SER A 190 -11.83 30.19 36.98
CA SER A 190 -11.48 29.07 36.13
C SER A 190 -10.91 29.56 34.79
N ARG A 191 -9.61 29.82 34.75
CA ARG A 191 -8.84 29.84 33.51
C ARG A 191 -8.93 28.44 32.94
N GLY A 192 -9.84 28.28 31.98
CA GLY A 192 -9.90 27.12 31.12
C GLY A 192 -8.54 26.95 30.47
N ALA A 193 -7.72 26.09 31.06
CA ALA A 193 -6.58 25.51 30.38
C ALA A 193 -7.19 24.74 29.21
N ALA A 194 -7.20 25.39 28.05
CA ALA A 194 -7.38 24.72 26.79
C ALA A 194 -6.31 23.65 26.75
N ALA A 195 -6.67 22.43 27.17
CA ALA A 195 -5.89 21.24 26.95
C ALA A 195 -5.67 21.24 25.44
N ALA A 196 -4.46 21.63 25.04
CA ALA A 196 -4.03 21.59 23.66
C ALA A 196 -4.23 20.14 23.25
N ALA A 197 -5.33 19.88 22.54
CA ALA A 197 -5.74 18.56 22.13
C ALA A 197 -4.55 17.97 21.41
N ALA A 198 -3.85 17.04 22.08
CA ALA A 198 -2.73 16.34 21.48
C ALA A 198 -3.24 15.84 20.13
N PRO A 199 -2.57 16.18 19.03
CA PRO A 199 -3.14 16.01 17.72
C PRO A 199 -3.48 14.52 17.54
N HIS A 200 -4.76 14.24 17.31
CA HIS A 200 -5.34 12.89 17.18
C HIS A 200 -4.85 12.18 15.89
N HIS A 201 -3.54 12.11 15.66
CA HIS A 201 -2.93 11.55 14.46
C HIS A 201 -2.90 10.02 14.42
N ASP A 202 -3.17 9.36 15.54
CA ASP A 202 -3.01 7.90 15.63
C ASP A 202 -4.22 7.11 15.15
N ARG A 203 -5.39 7.73 15.00
CA ARG A 203 -6.56 7.00 14.49
C ARG A 203 -6.53 6.97 12.95
N PRO A 204 -6.58 5.78 12.31
CA PRO A 204 -6.70 5.70 10.86
C PRO A 204 -7.98 6.40 10.41
N ARG A 205 -7.88 7.15 9.30
CA ARG A 205 -9.04 7.87 8.73
C ARG A 205 -10.11 6.90 8.26
N PHE A 206 -9.67 5.75 7.75
CA PHE A 206 -10.51 4.67 7.26
C PHE A 206 -10.27 3.41 8.09
N PRO A 207 -10.83 3.31 9.30
CA PRO A 207 -10.60 2.15 10.16
C PRO A 207 -11.15 0.88 9.49
N PRO A 208 -10.35 -0.19 9.32
CA PRO A 208 -10.83 -1.45 8.78
C PRO A 208 -11.76 -2.14 9.78
N PHE A 209 -12.70 -2.96 9.27
CA PHE A 209 -13.58 -3.76 10.11
C PHE A 209 -12.83 -4.92 10.77
N ASP A 210 -11.84 -5.48 10.07
CA ASP A 210 -10.90 -6.48 10.56
C ASP A 210 -9.51 -5.85 10.74
N PRO A 211 -8.75 -6.17 11.81
CA PRO A 211 -7.41 -5.63 12.00
C PRO A 211 -6.39 -6.12 10.96
N HIS A 212 -6.59 -7.27 10.32
CA HIS A 212 -5.65 -7.83 9.37
C HIS A 212 -5.76 -7.19 8.00
N VAL A 213 -4.63 -7.15 7.29
CA VAL A 213 -4.58 -6.70 5.91
C VAL A 213 -4.71 -7.92 5.01
N HIS A 214 -5.82 -7.99 4.28
CA HIS A 214 -6.06 -9.02 3.28
C HIS A 214 -5.47 -8.60 1.94
N GLY A 215 -5.07 -9.59 1.14
CA GLY A 215 -4.49 -9.38 -0.16
C GLY A 215 -4.34 -10.69 -0.93
N VAL A 216 -3.54 -10.64 -1.98
CA VAL A 216 -3.32 -11.78 -2.89
C VAL A 216 -1.85 -12.15 -2.88
N LEU A 217 -1.58 -13.42 -2.61
CA LEU A 217 -0.26 -14.03 -2.68
C LEU A 217 -0.04 -14.58 -4.09
N TYR A 218 0.91 -14.02 -4.82
CA TYR A 218 1.31 -14.46 -6.15
C TYR A 218 2.64 -15.20 -6.13
N LYS A 219 2.73 -16.33 -6.84
CA LYS A 219 4.03 -16.92 -7.20
C LYS A 219 4.49 -16.32 -8.50
N LEU A 220 5.58 -15.57 -8.47
CA LEU A 220 6.15 -14.90 -9.64
C LEU A 220 7.53 -15.45 -9.97
N ARG A 221 7.98 -15.25 -11.21
CA ARG A 221 9.40 -15.38 -11.54
C ARG A 221 10.16 -14.20 -10.96
N ALA A 222 11.39 -14.42 -10.50
CA ALA A 222 12.22 -13.35 -9.94
C ALA A 222 12.43 -12.18 -10.94
N GLU A 223 12.54 -12.49 -12.24
CA GLU A 223 12.65 -11.48 -13.31
C GLU A 223 11.43 -10.56 -13.38
N ASP A 224 10.22 -11.12 -13.25
CA ASP A 224 8.98 -10.36 -13.33
C ASP A 224 8.78 -9.49 -12.09
N LEU A 225 9.16 -9.98 -10.91
CA LEU A 225 9.18 -9.15 -9.71
C LEU A 225 10.19 -7.99 -9.85
N GLY A 226 11.34 -8.22 -10.49
CA GLY A 226 12.30 -7.16 -10.83
C GLY A 226 11.74 -6.12 -11.81
N ARG A 227 10.87 -6.52 -12.75
CA ARG A 227 10.15 -5.57 -13.64
C ARG A 227 9.12 -4.77 -12.87
N LEU A 228 8.41 -5.41 -11.94
CA LEU A 228 7.44 -4.76 -11.07
C LEU A 228 8.11 -3.71 -10.19
N ALA A 229 9.21 -4.07 -9.53
CA ALA A 229 9.98 -3.16 -8.68
C ALA A 229 10.48 -1.90 -9.40
N LYS A 230 10.81 -1.99 -10.70
CA LYS A 230 11.18 -0.81 -11.51
C LYS A 230 10.03 0.16 -11.76
N LYS A 231 8.78 -0.32 -11.74
CA LYS A 231 7.56 0.49 -11.97
C LYS A 231 7.00 1.06 -10.68
N GLU A 232 7.23 0.40 -9.54
CA GLU A 232 6.79 0.84 -8.21
C GLU A 232 7.71 1.92 -7.62
N SER A 233 7.92 3.01 -8.35
CA SER A 233 8.79 4.11 -7.91
C SER A 233 8.28 4.72 -6.60
N GLY A 234 9.16 4.84 -5.60
CA GLY A 234 8.80 5.38 -4.29
C GLY A 234 8.32 4.32 -3.29
N TYR A 235 8.21 3.05 -3.70
CA TYR A 235 8.09 1.93 -2.77
C TYR A 235 9.47 1.29 -2.50
N ILE A 236 9.58 0.65 -1.34
CA ILE A 236 10.67 -0.24 -0.94
C ILE A 236 10.12 -1.66 -0.79
N MET A 237 10.93 -2.65 -1.14
CA MET A 237 10.54 -4.04 -0.96
C MET A 237 10.80 -4.46 0.50
N ARG A 238 9.83 -5.15 1.10
CA ARG A 238 9.95 -5.75 2.43
C ARG A 238 9.46 -7.19 2.40
N GLU A 239 10.08 -8.03 3.20
CA GLU A 239 9.57 -9.37 3.47
C GLU A 239 8.55 -9.32 4.60
N MET A 240 7.42 -10.01 4.42
CA MET A 240 6.35 -10.09 5.38
C MET A 240 5.86 -11.53 5.49
N GLU A 241 5.53 -11.95 6.71
CA GLU A 241 4.86 -13.21 6.96
C GLU A 241 3.36 -13.05 6.67
N VAL A 242 2.86 -13.88 5.77
CA VAL A 242 1.45 -13.91 5.37
C VAL A 242 0.90 -15.30 5.57
N GLU A 243 -0.39 -15.39 5.87
CA GLU A 243 -1.13 -16.63 6.03
C GLU A 243 -2.20 -16.71 4.92
N THR A 244 -2.14 -17.74 4.09
CA THR A 244 -3.18 -18.03 3.10
C THR A 244 -4.44 -18.52 3.80
N TYR A 245 -5.60 -18.42 3.16
CA TYR A 245 -6.89 -18.74 3.81
C TYR A 245 -7.06 -20.23 4.15
N ASP A 246 -6.19 -21.09 3.62
CA ASP A 246 -6.07 -22.51 4.00
C ASP A 246 -5.16 -22.73 5.25
N GLY A 247 -4.64 -21.65 5.86
CA GLY A 247 -3.84 -21.68 7.09
C GLY A 247 -2.33 -21.88 6.89
N ARG A 248 -1.84 -21.83 5.64
CA ARG A 248 -0.40 -21.95 5.36
C ARG A 248 0.30 -20.60 5.48
N ARG A 249 1.44 -20.60 6.19
CA ARG A 249 2.28 -19.41 6.38
C ARG A 249 3.43 -19.35 5.38
N VAL A 250 3.63 -18.19 4.78
CA VAL A 250 4.61 -17.95 3.73
C VAL A 250 5.31 -16.62 3.98
N LEU A 251 6.64 -16.59 3.82
CA LEU A 251 7.38 -15.33 3.72
C LEU A 251 7.29 -14.81 2.28
N ALA A 252 6.70 -13.63 2.12
CA ALA A 252 6.45 -13.03 0.82
C ALA A 252 7.04 -11.61 0.74
N GLN A 253 7.48 -11.21 -0.44
CA GLN A 253 7.95 -9.86 -0.71
C GLN A 253 6.75 -8.95 -1.03
N THR A 254 6.70 -7.77 -0.42
CA THR A 254 5.67 -6.77 -0.66
C THR A 254 6.27 -5.38 -0.80
N PHE A 255 5.55 -4.49 -1.48
CA PHE A 255 5.97 -3.10 -1.67
C PHE A 255 5.40 -2.23 -0.55
N VAL A 256 6.23 -1.51 0.18
CA VAL A 256 5.83 -0.57 1.24
C VAL A 256 6.32 0.82 0.87
N SER A 257 5.59 1.89 1.17
CA SER A 257 6.02 3.24 0.79
C SER A 257 7.36 3.57 1.42
N GLY A 258 8.27 4.10 0.61
CA GLY A 258 9.48 4.71 1.11
C GLY A 258 9.15 5.99 1.90
N PRO A 259 10.00 6.38 2.86
CA PRO A 259 9.76 7.56 3.70
C PRO A 259 9.62 8.86 2.89
N LEU A 260 10.29 8.95 1.74
CA LEU A 260 10.23 10.13 0.86
C LEU A 260 8.97 10.20 -0.02
N ALA A 261 8.25 9.10 -0.17
CA ALA A 261 7.02 8.99 -0.94
C ALA A 261 5.77 8.91 -0.06
N THR A 262 5.95 8.81 1.26
CA THR A 262 4.86 8.76 2.23
C THR A 262 4.35 10.17 2.53
N LEU A 263 3.04 10.33 2.55
CA LEU A 263 2.31 11.54 2.86
C LEU A 263 2.24 11.73 4.38
N LEU A 264 2.30 12.99 4.80
CA LEU A 264 2.18 13.34 6.22
C LEU A 264 0.81 12.99 6.81
N ALA A 265 -0.25 13.06 6.00
CA ALA A 265 -1.61 12.72 6.39
C ALA A 265 -2.24 11.76 5.39
N GLU A 266 -3.23 11.01 5.87
CA GLU A 266 -4.04 10.10 5.06
C GLU A 266 -5.08 10.87 4.24
N VAL A 267 -5.08 10.61 2.93
CA VAL A 267 -5.96 11.28 1.96
C VAL A 267 -6.93 10.27 1.36
N PRO A 268 -8.14 10.69 0.94
CA PRO A 268 -9.07 9.80 0.25
C PRO A 268 -8.45 9.29 -1.06
N PRO A 269 -8.45 7.99 -1.33
CA PRO A 269 -7.89 7.45 -2.56
C PRO A 269 -8.68 7.89 -3.82
N PRO A 270 -8.02 7.96 -4.99
CA PRO A 270 -8.71 8.19 -6.26
C PRO A 270 -9.70 7.05 -6.61
N GLU A 271 -10.85 7.38 -7.21
CA GLU A 271 -11.89 6.40 -7.55
C GLU A 271 -11.40 5.31 -8.51
N ASN A 272 -10.59 5.66 -9.51
CA ASN A 272 -10.02 4.67 -10.44
C ASN A 272 -9.11 3.66 -9.73
N TYR A 273 -8.41 4.08 -8.68
CA TYR A 273 -7.58 3.20 -7.87
C TYR A 273 -8.45 2.28 -7.01
N MET A 274 -9.44 2.83 -6.31
CA MET A 274 -10.35 2.02 -5.49
C MET A 274 -11.17 1.02 -6.30
N ARG A 275 -11.55 1.38 -7.53
CA ARG A 275 -12.17 0.43 -8.47
C ARG A 275 -11.28 -0.80 -8.69
N ALA A 276 -10.00 -0.60 -8.98
CA ALA A 276 -9.07 -1.71 -9.17
C ALA A 276 -8.87 -2.54 -7.88
N LEU A 277 -8.88 -1.92 -6.71
CA LEU A 277 -8.81 -2.65 -5.43
C LEU A 277 -10.07 -3.50 -5.20
N ARG A 278 -11.25 -2.95 -5.46
CA ARG A 278 -12.53 -3.66 -5.30
C ARG A 278 -12.66 -4.81 -6.30
N GLU A 279 -12.34 -4.57 -7.57
CA GLU A 279 -12.31 -5.61 -8.62
C GLU A 279 -11.32 -6.72 -8.25
N GLY A 280 -10.09 -6.37 -7.88
CA GLY A 280 -9.09 -7.34 -7.43
C GLY A 280 -9.52 -8.09 -6.16
N GLY A 281 -10.19 -7.44 -5.23
CA GLY A 281 -10.71 -8.08 -4.02
C GLY A 281 -11.80 -9.11 -4.34
N ALA A 282 -12.73 -8.76 -5.22
CA ALA A 282 -13.80 -9.64 -5.67
C ALA A 282 -13.27 -10.82 -6.50
N ASP A 283 -12.40 -10.57 -7.48
CA ASP A 283 -11.84 -11.58 -8.39
C ASP A 283 -10.98 -12.64 -7.69
N ASN A 284 -10.46 -12.33 -6.51
CA ASN A 284 -9.65 -13.22 -5.69
C ASN A 284 -10.38 -13.64 -4.41
N PHE A 285 -11.70 -13.46 -4.31
CA PHE A 285 -12.52 -13.95 -3.20
C PHE A 285 -11.93 -13.59 -1.82
N LEU A 286 -11.50 -12.33 -1.64
CA LEU A 286 -11.01 -11.89 -0.33
C LEU A 286 -12.12 -11.96 0.72
N ASP A 287 -11.74 -11.86 1.99
CA ASP A 287 -12.69 -11.88 3.09
C ASP A 287 -13.85 -10.86 2.88
N PRO A 288 -15.12 -11.27 3.09
CA PRO A 288 -16.27 -10.39 2.87
C PRO A 288 -16.26 -9.11 3.72
N LEU A 289 -15.74 -9.14 4.96
CA LEU A 289 -15.62 -7.94 5.80
C LEU A 289 -14.57 -6.99 5.23
N HIS A 290 -13.47 -7.52 4.69
CA HIS A 290 -12.48 -6.71 3.99
C HIS A 290 -13.06 -6.07 2.72
N GLN A 291 -13.84 -6.82 1.92
CA GLN A 291 -14.51 -6.28 0.74
C GLN A 291 -15.57 -5.20 1.09
N ALA A 292 -16.33 -5.41 2.16
CA ALA A 292 -17.27 -4.42 2.67
C ALA A 292 -16.56 -3.14 3.11
N TRP A 293 -15.41 -3.28 3.78
CA TRP A 293 -14.58 -2.14 4.15
C TRP A 293 -14.05 -1.39 2.91
N LEU A 294 -13.49 -2.08 1.90
CA LEU A 294 -13.04 -1.45 0.63
C LEU A 294 -14.17 -0.68 -0.07
N SER A 295 -15.41 -1.13 0.07
CA SER A 295 -16.60 -0.48 -0.48
C SER A 295 -17.00 0.77 0.32
N SER A 296 -16.70 0.80 1.63
CA SER A 296 -17.01 1.93 2.51
C SER A 296 -16.00 3.10 2.42
N VAL A 297 -14.81 2.88 1.84
CA VAL A 297 -13.77 3.92 1.72
C VAL A 297 -14.24 5.04 0.79
N GLN A 298 -14.27 6.27 1.33
CA GLN A 298 -14.57 7.48 0.57
C GLN A 298 -13.51 7.74 -0.49
N THR A 299 -13.94 8.13 -1.69
CA THR A 299 -13.06 8.38 -2.83
C THR A 299 -13.17 9.80 -3.35
N VAL A 300 -12.19 10.20 -4.16
CA VAL A 300 -12.21 11.45 -4.93
C VAL A 300 -12.08 11.18 -6.42
N SER A 301 -12.57 12.12 -7.22
CA SER A 301 -12.33 12.10 -8.66
C SER A 301 -10.84 12.20 -8.95
N SER A 302 -10.35 11.40 -9.90
CA SER A 302 -8.95 11.44 -10.34
C SER A 302 -8.61 12.74 -11.10
N ALA A 303 -9.62 13.46 -11.60
CA ALA A 303 -9.45 14.74 -12.29
C ALA A 303 -9.23 15.87 -11.26
N GLY A 304 -7.99 16.34 -11.15
CA GLY A 304 -7.65 17.50 -10.32
C GLY A 304 -7.33 17.15 -8.86
N LEU A 305 -6.52 16.12 -8.62
CA LEU A 305 -5.99 15.84 -7.28
C LEU A 305 -5.29 17.09 -6.71
N GLY A 306 -5.65 17.46 -5.49
CA GLY A 306 -5.10 18.62 -4.79
C GLY A 306 -3.60 18.49 -4.47
N GLY A 307 -2.99 19.59 -4.04
CA GLY A 307 -1.56 19.63 -3.71
C GLY A 307 -1.16 18.68 -2.57
N GLU A 308 -2.09 18.35 -1.68
CA GLU A 308 -1.95 17.44 -0.56
C GLU A 308 -1.59 16.01 -0.99
N TYR A 309 -2.04 15.56 -2.16
CA TYR A 309 -1.70 14.24 -2.71
C TYR A 309 -0.23 14.11 -3.13
N PHE A 310 0.45 15.24 -3.25
CA PHE A 310 1.84 15.32 -3.70
C PHE A 310 2.75 15.95 -2.65
N ASN A 311 2.23 16.23 -1.45
CA ASN A 311 2.97 16.85 -0.37
C ASN A 311 3.81 15.81 0.39
N THR A 312 4.85 15.30 -0.26
CA THR A 312 5.79 14.33 0.32
C THR A 312 7.13 14.99 0.68
N PRO A 313 7.90 14.45 1.63
CA PRO A 313 9.24 14.93 1.94
C PRO A 313 10.17 14.97 0.71
N GLY A 314 10.07 13.98 -0.17
CA GLY A 314 10.85 13.93 -1.40
C GLY A 314 10.62 15.12 -2.34
N LYS A 315 9.39 15.65 -2.39
CA LYS A 315 9.08 16.86 -3.16
C LYS A 315 9.83 18.07 -2.60
N HIS A 316 9.78 18.27 -1.27
CA HIS A 316 10.46 19.40 -0.62
C HIS A 316 11.98 19.37 -0.77
N ILE A 317 12.58 18.18 -0.68
CA ILE A 317 14.02 18.01 -0.92
C ILE A 317 14.38 18.42 -2.35
N ALA A 318 13.57 18.03 -3.34
CA ALA A 318 13.80 18.41 -4.74
C ALA A 318 13.69 19.92 -4.96
N TRP A 319 12.68 20.58 -4.38
CA TRP A 319 12.56 22.05 -4.42
C TRP A 319 13.72 22.76 -3.73
N GLY A 320 14.16 22.25 -2.58
CA GLY A 320 15.32 22.76 -1.86
C GLY A 320 16.59 22.67 -2.71
N PHE A 321 16.83 21.53 -3.35
CA PHE A 321 17.98 21.33 -4.25
C PHE A 321 17.95 22.31 -5.44
N LEU A 322 16.78 22.47 -6.07
CA LEU A 322 16.60 23.40 -7.19
C LEU A 322 16.86 24.84 -6.76
N ALA A 323 16.35 25.25 -5.60
CA ALA A 323 16.58 26.58 -5.04
C ALA A 323 18.08 26.84 -4.76
N VAL A 324 18.78 25.87 -4.16
CA VAL A 324 20.23 25.96 -3.91
C VAL A 324 21.00 26.07 -5.23
N THR A 325 20.64 25.27 -6.24
CA THR A 325 21.29 25.33 -7.56
C THR A 325 21.06 26.68 -8.23
N ALA A 326 19.84 27.21 -8.17
CA ALA A 326 19.52 28.54 -8.71
C ALA A 326 20.34 29.64 -8.03
N LEU A 327 20.48 29.59 -6.69
CA LEU A 327 21.31 30.53 -5.94
C LEU A 327 22.79 30.45 -6.32
N LEU A 328 23.33 29.25 -6.52
CA LEU A 328 24.71 29.07 -6.98
C LEU A 328 24.93 29.65 -8.39
N VAL A 329 23.97 29.46 -9.30
CA VAL A 329 24.02 30.04 -10.64
C VAL A 329 24.00 31.57 -10.57
N VAL A 330 23.08 32.16 -9.79
CA VAL A 330 23.01 33.63 -9.61
C VAL A 330 24.30 34.16 -8.99
N GLY A 331 24.82 33.50 -7.94
CA GLY A 331 26.07 33.87 -7.29
C GLY A 331 27.26 33.87 -8.26
N PHE A 332 27.32 32.90 -9.18
CA PHE A 332 28.36 32.85 -10.21
C PHE A 332 28.28 34.01 -11.21
N PHE A 333 27.08 34.48 -11.58
CA PHE A 333 26.91 35.59 -12.50
C PHE A 333 27.14 36.97 -11.85
N VAL A 334 26.85 37.12 -10.56
CA VAL A 334 27.07 38.39 -9.83
C VAL A 334 28.56 38.64 -9.53
N GLN A 335 29.38 37.60 -9.49
CA GLN A 335 30.83 37.72 -9.24
C GLN A 335 31.65 38.10 -10.49
N ARG A 336 31.05 38.14 -11.67
CA ARG A 336 31.69 38.58 -12.92
C ARG A 336 31.45 40.06 -13.17
#